data_AF-A0A0J8QZR4-F1
#
_entry.id   AF-A0A0J8QZR4-F1
#
_cell.length_a   1.000
_cell.length_b   1.000
_cell.length_c   1.000
_cell.angle_alpha   90.00
_cell.angle_beta   90.00
_cell.angle_gamma   90.00
#
_symmetry.space_group_name_H-M   'P 1'
#
loop_
_entity.id
_entity.type
_entity.pdbx_description
1 polymer ?
#
loop_
_entity_poly.entity_id
_entity_poly.type
_entity_poly.pdbx_seq_one_letter_code
_entity_poly.pdbx_strand_id
1 'polypeptide(L)'
;MGRVTYGNTIKYIKMVASSNFGNVFSILIASAWLPFEPMTSLQLLIQNLLYDISQIAIPWDRMDEEYLQEPKKWDAIDLLRFIIVLGPTSSTIDVLTFCLGWFYYNIRTADDPEAVKLFRTHWFLQGRAARAMVASTTIIMAVGFVLPYIPLFQAALRFVNPAATFVGFLAAELLLYCLEVQLVKVIYKRIFKTWL
;
A
#
# COMPACT_ATOMS: atom_id res chain seq x y z
N MET A 1 -27.70 -10.82 -7.56
CA MET A 1 -26.50 -11.66 -7.82
C MET A 1 -25.55 -11.02 -8.84
N GLY A 2 -25.95 -10.75 -10.09
CA GLY A 2 -25.02 -10.21 -11.10
C GLY A 2 -24.28 -8.91 -10.74
N ARG A 3 -24.92 -7.97 -10.03
CA ARG A 3 -24.30 -6.71 -9.59
C ARG A 3 -23.19 -6.91 -8.53
N VAL A 4 -23.37 -7.88 -7.63
CA VAL A 4 -22.38 -8.24 -6.60
C VAL A 4 -21.16 -8.88 -7.23
N THR A 5 -21.37 -9.86 -8.11
CA THR A 5 -20.29 -10.51 -8.86
C THR A 5 -19.51 -9.51 -9.70
N TYR A 6 -20.20 -8.63 -10.42
CA TYR A 6 -19.55 -7.56 -11.19
C TYR A 6 -18.68 -6.68 -10.30
N GLY A 7 -19.23 -6.16 -9.21
CA GLY A 7 -18.47 -5.31 -8.31
C GLY A 7 -17.24 -6.02 -7.72
N ASN A 8 -17.37 -7.27 -7.28
CA ASN A 8 -16.26 -8.00 -6.67
C ASN A 8 -15.14 -8.26 -7.69
N THR A 9 -15.52 -8.54 -8.93
CA THR A 9 -14.58 -8.62 -10.06
C THR A 9 -13.89 -7.28 -10.31
N ILE A 10 -14.59 -6.15 -10.24
CA ILE A 10 -13.98 -4.81 -10.37
C ILE A 10 -13.01 -4.53 -9.21
N LYS A 11 -13.38 -4.84 -7.96
CA LYS A 11 -12.48 -4.71 -6.79
C LYS A 11 -11.19 -5.49 -7.03
N TYR A 12 -11.31 -6.76 -7.45
CA TYR A 12 -10.17 -7.61 -7.76
C TYR A 12 -9.30 -7.02 -8.88
N ILE A 13 -9.89 -6.61 -10.01
CA ILE A 13 -9.14 -6.04 -11.14
C ILE A 13 -8.40 -4.77 -10.72
N LYS A 14 -9.03 -3.86 -9.97
CA LYS A 14 -8.40 -2.64 -9.45
C LYS A 14 -7.16 -2.97 -8.61
N MET A 15 -7.26 -3.98 -7.77
CA MET A 15 -6.19 -4.36 -6.84
C MET A 15 -5.01 -5.05 -7.52
N VAL A 16 -5.27 -5.94 -8.48
CA VAL A 16 -4.24 -6.63 -9.28
C VAL A 16 -3.54 -5.64 -10.20
N ALA A 17 -4.30 -4.84 -10.95
CA ALA A 17 -3.74 -3.88 -11.91
C ALA A 17 -2.88 -2.81 -11.21
N SER A 18 -3.34 -2.30 -10.06
CA SER A 18 -2.58 -1.31 -9.29
C SER A 18 -1.27 -1.86 -8.74
N SER A 19 -1.26 -3.08 -8.21
CA SER A 19 -0.04 -3.68 -7.66
C SER A 19 0.97 -4.01 -8.75
N ASN A 20 0.52 -4.57 -9.87
CA ASN A 20 1.40 -4.86 -11.00
C ASN A 20 2.03 -3.58 -11.55
N PHE A 21 1.25 -2.50 -11.67
CA PHE A 21 1.77 -1.21 -12.10
C PHE A 21 2.79 -0.63 -11.13
N GLY A 22 2.50 -0.61 -9.82
CA GLY A 22 3.45 -0.13 -8.82
C GLY A 22 4.77 -0.89 -8.85
N ASN A 23 4.71 -2.22 -8.99
CA ASN A 23 5.90 -3.06 -9.10
C ASN A 23 6.72 -2.73 -10.36
N VAL A 24 6.07 -2.65 -11.52
CA VAL A 24 6.73 -2.25 -12.77
C VAL A 24 7.34 -0.85 -12.67
N PHE A 25 6.63 0.11 -12.06
CA PHE A 25 7.15 1.46 -11.85
C PHE A 25 8.40 1.46 -10.96
N SER A 26 8.41 0.67 -9.89
CA SER A 26 9.60 0.49 -9.04
C SER A 26 10.75 -0.18 -9.79
N ILE A 27 10.48 -1.19 -10.64
CA ILE A 27 11.50 -1.80 -11.51
C ILE A 27 12.07 -0.76 -12.47
N LEU A 28 11.25 0.11 -13.06
CA LEU A 28 11.72 1.17 -13.97
C LEU A 28 12.63 2.15 -13.26
N ILE A 29 12.27 2.61 -12.06
CA ILE A 29 13.11 3.50 -11.25
C ILE A 29 14.43 2.80 -10.88
N ALA A 30 14.35 1.54 -10.43
CA ALA A 30 15.51 0.73 -10.09
C ALA A 30 16.44 0.55 -11.30
N SER A 31 15.91 0.21 -12.47
CA SER A 31 16.70 -0.07 -13.67
C SER A 31 17.32 1.19 -14.26
N ALA A 32 16.72 2.36 -14.02
CA ALA A 32 17.30 3.64 -14.41
C ALA A 32 18.49 4.05 -13.53
N TRP A 33 18.59 3.51 -12.30
CA TRP A 33 19.58 3.94 -11.30
C TRP A 33 20.60 2.87 -10.93
N LEU A 34 20.17 1.62 -10.74
CA LEU A 34 21.00 0.50 -10.32
C LEU A 34 21.68 -0.16 -11.54
N PRO A 35 22.97 -0.51 -11.45
CA PRO A 35 23.70 -1.17 -12.53
C PRO A 35 23.46 -2.68 -12.60
N PHE A 36 22.47 -3.20 -11.87
CA PHE A 36 22.11 -4.61 -11.83
C PHE A 36 20.60 -4.79 -11.74
N GLU A 37 20.12 -5.96 -12.14
CA GLU A 37 18.69 -6.29 -12.08
C GLU A 37 18.22 -6.40 -10.61
N PRO A 38 17.25 -5.56 -10.19
CA PRO A 38 16.88 -5.40 -8.78
C PRO A 38 16.15 -6.61 -8.20
N MET A 39 15.42 -7.37 -9.03
CA MET A 39 14.76 -8.63 -8.68
C MET A 39 14.70 -9.49 -9.92
N THR A 40 14.95 -10.80 -9.78
CA THR A 40 14.88 -11.70 -10.92
C THR A 40 13.43 -11.94 -11.35
N SER A 41 13.20 -12.24 -12.63
CA SER A 41 11.87 -12.57 -13.15
C SER A 41 11.16 -13.68 -12.37
N LEU A 42 11.89 -14.67 -11.85
CA LEU A 42 11.33 -15.74 -11.03
C LEU A 42 10.86 -15.23 -9.66
N GLN A 43 11.65 -14.38 -8.99
CA GLN A 43 11.27 -13.75 -7.72
C GLN A 43 10.04 -12.86 -7.91
N LEU A 44 9.98 -12.10 -9.02
CA LEU A 44 8.83 -11.28 -9.37
C LEU A 44 7.57 -12.13 -9.59
N LEU A 45 7.69 -13.24 -10.32
CA LEU A 45 6.59 -14.18 -10.54
C LEU A 45 6.07 -14.76 -9.22
N ILE A 46 6.96 -15.22 -8.35
CA ILE A 46 6.59 -15.76 -7.04
C ILE A 46 5.93 -14.67 -6.19
N GLN A 47 6.45 -13.45 -6.20
CA GLN A 47 5.88 -12.34 -5.44
C GLN A 47 4.46 -12.00 -5.90
N ASN A 48 4.23 -11.96 -7.22
CA ASN A 48 2.91 -11.73 -7.80
C ASN A 48 1.95 -12.90 -7.53
N LEU A 49 2.41 -14.14 -7.66
CA LEU A 49 1.60 -15.32 -7.32
C LEU A 49 1.17 -15.32 -5.85
N LEU A 50 2.10 -15.08 -4.92
CA LEU A 50 1.80 -14.98 -3.50
C LEU A 50 0.87 -13.81 -3.17
N TYR A 51 0.86 -12.78 -4.01
CA TYR A 51 -0.04 -11.64 -3.88
C TYR A 51 -1.44 -12.00 -4.38
N ASP A 52 -1.55 -12.61 -5.55
CA ASP A 52 -2.83 -13.06 -6.12
C ASP A 52 -3.51 -14.07 -5.19
N ILE A 53 -2.75 -15.00 -4.58
CA ILE A 53 -3.26 -15.94 -3.58
C ILE A 53 -3.89 -15.21 -2.39
N SER A 54 -3.28 -14.11 -1.92
CA SER A 54 -3.84 -13.31 -0.82
C SER A 54 -5.16 -12.63 -1.16
N GLN A 55 -5.47 -12.51 -2.46
CA GLN A 55 -6.67 -11.85 -2.97
C GLN A 55 -7.76 -12.81 -3.40
N ILE A 56 -7.53 -14.12 -3.29
CA ILE A 56 -8.53 -15.15 -3.64
C ILE A 56 -9.83 -14.95 -2.85
N ALA A 57 -9.79 -14.35 -1.64
CA ALA A 57 -11.01 -14.12 -0.86
C ALA A 57 -11.88 -12.95 -1.36
N ILE A 58 -11.35 -12.04 -2.18
CA ILE A 58 -12.04 -10.80 -2.61
C ILE A 58 -13.29 -11.07 -3.47
N PRO A 59 -13.31 -12.05 -4.39
CA PRO A 59 -14.52 -12.45 -5.09
C PRO A 59 -15.69 -12.83 -4.17
N TRP A 60 -15.40 -13.31 -2.97
CA TRP A 60 -16.40 -13.69 -1.96
C TRP A 60 -16.72 -12.57 -0.95
N ASP A 61 -16.15 -11.38 -1.11
CA ASP A 61 -16.42 -10.22 -0.25
C ASP A 61 -17.88 -9.73 -0.40
N ARG A 62 -18.43 -9.12 0.66
CA ARG A 62 -19.77 -8.50 0.60
C ARG A 62 -19.67 -7.14 -0.09
N MET A 63 -20.73 -6.82 -0.83
CA MET A 63 -20.87 -5.52 -1.48
C MET A 63 -21.83 -4.63 -0.71
N ASP A 64 -21.50 -3.35 -0.62
CA ASP A 64 -22.34 -2.34 0.02
C ASP A 64 -23.66 -2.22 -0.71
N GLU A 65 -24.77 -2.17 0.05
CA GLU A 65 -26.12 -2.12 -0.51
C GLU A 65 -26.35 -0.87 -1.36
N GLU A 66 -25.70 0.25 -1.00
CA GLU A 66 -25.74 1.51 -1.75
C GLU A 66 -25.10 1.37 -3.14
N TYR A 67 -24.00 0.62 -3.26
CA TYR A 67 -23.33 0.37 -4.54
C TYR A 67 -24.21 -0.45 -5.50
N LEU A 68 -25.11 -1.29 -4.95
CA LEU A 68 -25.99 -2.18 -5.72
C LEU A 68 -27.26 -1.50 -6.22
N GLN A 69 -27.60 -0.30 -5.75
CA GLN A 69 -28.80 0.45 -6.12
C GLN A 69 -28.85 0.74 -7.63
N GLU A 70 -27.71 1.12 -8.20
CA GLU A 70 -27.61 1.56 -9.59
C GLU A 70 -26.66 0.66 -10.43
N PRO A 71 -26.96 0.45 -11.72
CA PRO A 71 -26.04 -0.23 -12.63
C PRO A 71 -24.79 0.64 -12.88
N LYS A 72 -23.63 0.16 -12.43
CA LYS A 72 -22.34 0.79 -12.71
C LYS A 72 -21.81 0.35 -14.07
N LYS A 73 -21.22 1.28 -14.82
CA LYS A 73 -20.52 1.01 -16.09
C LYS A 73 -19.03 0.83 -15.82
N TRP A 74 -18.36 0.07 -16.67
CA TRP A 74 -16.91 -0.04 -16.65
C TRP A 74 -16.29 1.34 -16.91
N ASP A 75 -15.53 1.84 -15.95
CA ASP A 75 -14.81 3.10 -16.05
C ASP A 75 -13.31 2.84 -16.02
N ALA A 76 -12.72 2.80 -17.22
CA ALA A 76 -11.28 2.64 -17.39
C ALA A 76 -10.49 3.85 -16.86
N ILE A 77 -11.10 5.04 -16.85
CA ILE A 77 -10.44 6.27 -16.38
C ILE A 77 -10.36 6.24 -14.85
N ASP A 78 -11.41 5.78 -14.18
CA ASP A 78 -11.40 5.57 -12.72
C ASP A 78 -10.34 4.54 -12.30
N LEU A 79 -10.24 3.43 -13.03
CA LEU A 79 -9.17 2.45 -12.84
C LEU A 79 -7.78 3.10 -13.03
N LEU A 80 -7.59 3.89 -14.09
CA LEU A 80 -6.33 4.56 -14.36
C LEU A 80 -5.96 5.57 -13.26
N ARG A 81 -6.93 6.37 -12.77
CA ARG A 81 -6.73 7.30 -11.64
C ARG A 81 -6.28 6.56 -10.40
N PHE A 82 -6.90 5.42 -10.10
CA PHE A 82 -6.52 4.58 -8.97
C PHE A 82 -5.07 4.08 -9.10
N ILE A 83 -4.69 3.60 -10.28
CA ILE A 83 -3.34 3.11 -10.57
C ILE A 83 -2.30 4.24 -10.45
N ILE A 84 -2.57 5.41 -11.00
CA ILE A 84 -1.65 6.57 -10.98
C ILE A 84 -1.46 7.15 -9.57
N VAL A 85 -2.45 7.03 -8.69
CA VAL A 85 -2.32 7.49 -7.30
C VAL A 85 -1.58 6.46 -6.44
N LEU A 86 -1.96 5.17 -6.54
CA LEU A 86 -1.37 4.14 -5.69
C LEU A 86 0.02 3.68 -6.15
N GLY A 87 0.29 3.65 -7.46
CA GLY A 87 1.58 3.25 -8.01
C GLY A 87 2.75 4.02 -7.40
N PRO A 88 2.83 5.36 -7.58
CA PRO A 88 3.88 6.19 -7.00
C PRO A 88 3.94 6.09 -5.47
N THR A 89 2.79 6.02 -4.81
CA THR A 89 2.72 5.88 -3.35
C THR A 89 3.43 4.61 -2.88
N SER A 90 3.17 3.48 -3.52
CA SER A 90 3.84 2.21 -3.18
C SER A 90 5.34 2.25 -3.49
N SER A 91 5.74 2.86 -4.60
CA SER A 91 7.14 2.94 -5.02
C SER A 91 8.00 3.82 -4.13
N THR A 92 7.42 4.72 -3.32
CA THR A 92 8.22 5.51 -2.35
C THR A 92 9.00 4.61 -1.39
N ILE A 93 8.41 3.51 -0.92
CA ILE A 93 9.08 2.57 0.00
C ILE A 93 10.14 1.75 -0.75
N ASP A 94 9.89 1.42 -2.01
CA ASP A 94 10.86 0.68 -2.85
C ASP A 94 12.08 1.55 -3.15
N VAL A 95 11.89 2.82 -3.50
CA VAL A 95 13.00 3.77 -3.68
C VAL A 95 13.81 3.95 -2.39
N LEU A 96 13.15 3.99 -1.22
CA LEU A 96 13.87 4.01 0.06
C LEU A 96 14.72 2.75 0.26
N THR A 97 14.19 1.59 -0.13
CA THR A 97 14.91 0.30 -0.09
C THR A 97 16.14 0.34 -1.01
N PHE A 98 16.01 0.92 -2.20
CA PHE A 98 17.11 1.08 -3.14
C PHE A 98 18.16 2.06 -2.60
N CYS A 99 17.72 3.18 -2.02
CA CYS A 99 18.58 4.14 -1.33
C CYS A 99 19.37 3.49 -0.18
N LEU A 100 18.74 2.62 0.61
CA LEU A 100 19.43 1.89 1.68
C LEU A 100 20.51 0.96 1.11
N GLY A 101 20.21 0.21 0.06
CA GLY A 101 21.20 -0.61 -0.63
C GLY A 101 22.37 0.21 -1.17
N TRP A 102 22.09 1.34 -1.80
CA TRP A 102 23.08 2.19 -2.46
C TRP A 102 23.95 3.01 -1.49
N PHE A 103 23.35 3.63 -0.48
CA PHE A 103 24.02 4.57 0.42
C PHE A 103 24.52 3.93 1.71
N TYR A 104 23.75 3.01 2.30
CA TYR A 104 24.13 2.39 3.58
C TYR A 104 24.93 1.11 3.36
N TYR A 105 24.43 0.19 2.53
CA TYR A 105 25.12 -1.06 2.22
C TYR A 105 26.18 -0.93 1.13
N ASN A 106 26.27 0.25 0.49
CA ASN A 106 27.27 0.59 -0.54
C ASN A 106 27.28 -0.40 -1.74
N ILE A 107 26.11 -0.99 -2.05
CA ILE A 107 25.91 -1.96 -3.13
C ILE A 107 25.74 -1.17 -4.43
N ARG A 108 26.85 -0.74 -5.00
CA ARG A 108 26.88 0.16 -6.17
C ARG A 108 27.35 -0.48 -7.45
N THR A 109 27.93 -1.69 -7.39
CA THR A 109 28.41 -2.42 -8.56
C THR A 109 27.88 -3.84 -8.53
N ALA A 110 27.89 -4.48 -9.71
CA ALA A 110 27.51 -5.88 -9.86
C ALA A 110 28.67 -6.86 -9.53
N ASP A 111 29.81 -6.33 -9.09
CA ASP A 111 31.05 -7.09 -8.90
C ASP A 111 31.02 -7.97 -7.65
N ASP A 112 30.12 -7.69 -6.71
CA ASP A 112 29.85 -8.51 -5.52
C ASP A 112 28.52 -9.26 -5.67
N PRO A 113 28.54 -10.54 -6.08
CA PRO A 113 27.34 -11.34 -6.27
C PRO A 113 26.55 -11.56 -4.98
N GLU A 114 27.21 -11.59 -3.82
CA GLU A 114 26.54 -11.84 -2.54
C GLU A 114 25.78 -10.60 -2.07
N ALA A 115 26.37 -9.41 -2.23
CA ALA A 115 25.67 -8.14 -1.98
C ALA A 115 24.43 -7.97 -2.87
N VAL A 116 24.54 -8.30 -4.17
CA VAL A 116 23.38 -8.25 -5.09
C VAL A 116 22.29 -9.24 -4.69
N LYS A 117 22.63 -10.45 -4.25
CA LYS A 117 21.66 -11.43 -3.72
C LYS A 117 20.97 -10.94 -2.45
N LEU A 118 21.73 -10.33 -1.53
CA LEU A 118 21.19 -9.74 -0.31
C LEU A 118 20.20 -8.61 -0.64
N PHE A 119 20.55 -7.73 -1.58
CA PHE A 119 19.67 -6.67 -2.05
C PHE A 119 18.35 -7.22 -2.62
N ARG A 120 18.43 -8.21 -3.52
CA ARG A 120 17.27 -8.88 -4.11
C ARG A 120 16.37 -9.51 -3.06
N THR A 121 16.98 -10.17 -2.08
CA THR A 121 16.26 -10.81 -0.97
C THR A 121 15.59 -9.77 -0.07
N HIS A 122 16.30 -8.70 0.25
CA HIS A 122 15.78 -7.59 1.06
C HIS A 122 14.56 -6.95 0.39
N TRP A 123 14.65 -6.64 -0.90
CA TRP A 123 13.52 -6.06 -1.63
C TRP A 123 12.34 -7.05 -1.78
N PHE A 124 12.62 -8.34 -2.01
CA PHE A 124 11.59 -9.38 -2.03
C PHE A 124 10.81 -9.47 -0.72
N LEU A 125 11.51 -9.44 0.42
CA LEU A 125 10.91 -9.51 1.76
C LEU A 125 10.18 -8.21 2.14
N GLN A 126 10.78 -7.05 1.84
CA GLN A 126 10.14 -5.75 2.07
C GLN A 126 8.82 -5.64 1.30
N GLY A 127 8.77 -6.11 0.03
CA GLY A 127 7.55 -6.09 -0.78
C GLY A 127 6.39 -6.87 -0.15
N ARG A 128 6.68 -7.87 0.69
CA ARG A 128 5.66 -8.61 1.46
C ARG A 128 5.30 -7.92 2.78
N ALA A 129 6.30 -7.46 3.54
CA ALA A 129 6.12 -6.86 4.85
C ALA A 129 5.44 -5.48 4.80
N ALA A 130 5.84 -4.63 3.85
CA ALA A 130 5.27 -3.30 3.68
C ALA A 130 3.76 -3.36 3.37
N ARG A 131 3.34 -4.34 2.56
CA ARG A 131 1.92 -4.55 2.22
C ARG A 131 1.11 -5.01 3.43
N ALA A 132 1.64 -5.93 4.25
CA ALA A 132 0.98 -6.35 5.48
C ALA A 132 0.80 -5.19 6.47
N MET A 133 1.81 -4.32 6.59
CA MET A 133 1.80 -3.18 7.51
C MET A 133 0.86 -2.07 7.05
N VAL A 134 0.82 -1.74 5.75
CA VAL A 134 -0.12 -0.77 5.20
C VAL A 134 -1.56 -1.30 5.33
N ALA A 135 -1.78 -2.58 5.04
CA ALA A 135 -3.10 -3.20 5.18
C ALA A 135 -3.58 -3.16 6.64
N SER A 136 -2.75 -3.59 7.59
CA SER A 136 -3.14 -3.59 9.01
C SER A 136 -3.39 -2.17 9.53
N THR A 137 -2.55 -1.20 9.16
CA THR A 137 -2.72 0.21 9.59
C THR A 137 -3.99 0.81 8.99
N THR A 138 -4.27 0.56 7.71
CA THR A 138 -5.50 1.03 7.03
C THR A 138 -6.75 0.40 7.64
N ILE A 139 -6.69 -0.90 7.96
CA ILE A 139 -7.79 -1.62 8.62
C ILE A 139 -8.04 -1.04 10.02
N ILE A 140 -6.99 -0.79 10.81
CA ILE A 140 -7.12 -0.20 12.16
C ILE A 140 -7.73 1.20 12.08
N MET A 141 -7.28 2.04 11.14
CA MET A 141 -7.84 3.38 10.93
C MET A 141 -9.31 3.33 10.48
N ALA A 142 -9.66 2.45 9.54
CA ALA A 142 -11.03 2.27 9.06
C ALA A 142 -11.96 1.75 10.18
N VAL A 143 -11.51 0.76 10.97
CA VAL A 143 -12.26 0.24 12.12
C VAL A 143 -12.47 1.33 13.17
N GLY A 144 -11.43 2.12 13.49
CA GLY A 144 -11.53 3.26 14.38
C GLY A 144 -12.55 4.31 13.93
N PHE A 145 -12.62 4.55 12.61
CA PHE A 145 -13.60 5.47 12.03
C PHE A 145 -15.02 4.93 12.04
N VAL A 146 -15.22 3.63 11.80
CA VAL A 146 -16.55 3.00 11.70
C VAL A 146 -17.16 2.68 13.07
N LEU A 147 -16.34 2.38 14.07
CA LEU A 147 -16.77 2.00 15.43
C LEU A 147 -17.83 2.94 16.05
N PRO A 148 -17.71 4.27 15.97
CA PRO A 148 -18.70 5.20 16.52
C PRO A 148 -20.08 5.17 15.83
N TYR A 149 -20.16 4.60 14.63
CA TYR A 149 -21.41 4.53 13.85
C TYR A 149 -22.19 3.23 14.09
N ILE A 150 -21.60 2.25 14.80
CA ILE A 150 -22.25 0.96 15.08
C ILE A 150 -23.06 1.05 16.39
N PRO A 151 -24.40 0.81 16.37
CA PRO A 151 -25.26 0.97 17.55
C PRO A 151 -24.87 0.10 18.76
N LEU A 152 -24.32 -1.09 18.51
CA LEU A 152 -23.82 -1.98 19.55
C LEU A 152 -22.67 -1.35 20.35
N PHE A 153 -21.73 -0.71 19.66
CA PHE A 153 -20.58 -0.05 20.29
C PHE A 153 -20.96 1.32 20.86
N GLN A 154 -21.97 2.00 20.31
CA GLN A 154 -22.55 3.20 20.94
C GLN A 154 -23.14 2.88 22.31
N ALA A 155 -23.86 1.77 22.46
CA ALA A 155 -24.42 1.35 23.74
C ALA A 155 -23.36 0.83 24.72
N ALA A 156 -22.41 0.02 24.25
CA ALA A 156 -21.40 -0.61 25.09
C ALA A 156 -20.26 0.34 25.52
N LEU A 157 -19.81 1.22 24.62
CA LEU A 157 -18.67 2.12 24.84
C LEU A 157 -19.09 3.60 24.97
N ARG A 158 -20.39 3.89 24.95
CA ARG A 158 -20.96 5.25 25.02
C ARG A 158 -20.50 6.17 23.89
N PHE A 159 -20.27 5.63 22.69
CA PHE A 159 -19.98 6.45 21.52
C PHE A 159 -21.23 7.23 21.05
N VAL A 160 -21.00 8.44 20.54
CA VAL A 160 -22.03 9.30 19.94
C VAL A 160 -21.68 9.51 18.48
N ASN A 161 -22.70 9.56 17.62
CA ASN A 161 -22.51 9.77 16.19
C ASN A 161 -21.91 11.18 15.96
N PRO A 162 -20.68 11.28 15.42
CA PRO A 162 -19.99 12.55 15.30
C PRO A 162 -20.62 13.43 14.22
N ALA A 163 -20.71 14.74 14.47
CA ALA A 163 -21.18 15.71 13.48
C ALA A 163 -20.21 15.79 12.28
N ALA A 164 -20.70 16.11 11.09
CA ALA A 164 -19.88 16.17 9.87
C ALA A 164 -18.69 17.14 9.97
N THR A 165 -18.81 18.21 10.75
CA THR A 165 -17.70 19.13 11.06
C THR A 165 -16.59 18.46 11.87
N PHE A 166 -16.94 17.58 12.81
CA PHE A 166 -15.99 16.81 13.62
C PHE A 166 -15.18 15.83 12.76
N VAL A 167 -15.83 15.17 11.79
CA VAL A 167 -15.15 14.31 10.80
C VAL A 167 -14.11 15.08 10.00
N GLY A 168 -14.43 16.32 9.61
CA GLY A 168 -13.48 17.21 8.92
C GLY A 168 -12.26 17.57 9.78
N PHE A 169 -12.45 17.86 11.07
CA PHE A 169 -11.34 18.11 12.00
C PHE A 169 -10.49 16.87 12.23
N LEU A 170 -11.10 15.69 12.35
CA LEU A 170 -10.39 14.43 12.55
C LEU A 170 -9.51 14.05 11.34
N ALA A 171 -10.00 14.32 10.12
CA ALA A 171 -9.18 14.17 8.91
C ALA A 171 -8.00 15.15 8.88
N ALA A 172 -8.21 16.40 9.31
CA ALA A 172 -7.14 17.39 9.41
C ALA A 172 -6.10 17.02 10.48
N GLU A 173 -6.54 16.47 11.62
CA GLU A 173 -5.67 15.97 12.69
C GLU A 173 -4.84 14.76 12.25
N LEU A 174 -5.44 13.82 11.53
CA LEU A 174 -4.70 12.68 10.95
C LEU A 174 -3.65 13.13 9.94
N LEU A 175 -3.97 14.11 9.08
CA LEU A 175 -2.99 14.71 8.17
C LEU A 175 -1.86 15.42 8.90
N LEU A 176 -2.19 16.16 9.96
CA LEU A 176 -1.20 16.80 10.82
C LEU A 176 -0.28 15.77 11.49
N TYR A 177 -0.84 14.66 12.00
CA TYR A 177 -0.08 13.57 12.59
C TYR A 177 0.85 12.90 11.57
N CYS A 178 0.38 12.66 10.34
CA CYS A 178 1.24 12.17 9.27
C CYS A 178 2.40 13.14 8.98
N LEU A 179 2.14 14.44 8.94
CA LEU A 179 3.16 15.46 8.72
C LEU A 179 4.16 15.50 9.89
N GLU A 180 3.69 15.47 11.14
CA GLU A 180 4.54 15.41 12.33
C GLU A 180 5.44 14.18 12.32
N VAL A 181 4.91 12.99 12.03
CA VAL A 181 5.72 11.76 11.96
C VAL A 181 6.82 11.87 10.90
N GLN A 182 6.53 12.48 9.75
CA GLN A 182 7.55 12.73 8.73
C GLN A 182 8.60 13.75 9.20
N LEU A 183 8.17 14.82 9.87
CA LEU A 183 9.03 15.86 10.40
C LEU A 183 9.97 15.33 11.50
N VAL A 184 9.41 14.58 12.46
CA VAL A 184 10.15 13.91 13.53
C VAL A 184 11.14 12.92 12.96
N LYS A 185 10.75 12.10 11.96
CA LYS A 185 11.69 11.21 11.27
C LYS A 185 12.85 11.99 10.67
N VAL A 186 12.57 13.07 9.95
CA VAL A 186 13.60 13.91 9.30
C VAL A 186 14.54 14.53 10.33
N ILE A 187 14.00 15.11 11.41
CA ILE A 187 14.78 15.72 12.50
C ILE A 187 15.61 14.67 13.24
N TYR A 188 15.02 13.52 13.55
CA TYR A 188 15.70 12.42 14.23
C TYR A 188 16.88 11.88 13.42
N LYS A 189 16.75 11.69 12.09
CA LYS A 189 17.90 11.31 11.23
C LYS A 189 19.03 12.33 11.34
N ARG A 190 18.66 13.61 11.37
CA ARG A 190 19.59 14.74 11.32
C ARG A 190 20.39 14.89 12.62
N ILE A 191 19.75 14.61 13.76
CA ILE A 191 20.34 14.76 15.09
C ILE A 191 21.13 13.50 15.50
N PHE A 192 20.55 12.31 15.37
CA PHE A 192 21.11 11.11 16.01
C PHE A 192 22.00 10.27 15.10
N LYS A 193 22.01 10.50 13.78
CA LYS A 193 22.86 9.80 12.79
C LYS A 193 22.85 8.26 12.87
N THR A 194 21.84 7.66 13.48
CA THR A 194 21.55 6.22 13.52
C THR A 194 20.05 6.01 13.32
N TRP A 195 19.64 4.84 12.82
CA TRP A 195 18.24 4.55 12.49
C TRP A 195 17.70 3.29 13.19
N LEU A 196 16.47 3.44 13.70
CA LEU A 196 15.58 2.40 14.25
C LEU A 196 14.66 1.90 13.13
#